data_AF-A0A2S0WGD1-F1
#
_entry.id   AF-A0A2S0WGD1-F1
#
_cell.length_a   1.000
_cell.length_b   1.000
_cell.length_c   1.000
_cell.angle_alpha   90.00
_cell.angle_beta   90.00
_cell.angle_gamma   90.00
#
_symmetry.space_group_name_H-M   'P 1'
#
loop_
_entity.id
_entity.type
_entity.pdbx_description
1 polymer ?
#
loop_
_entity_poly.entity_id
_entity_poly.type
_entity_poly.pdbx_seq_one_letter_code
_entity_poly.pdbx_strand_id
1 'polypeptide(L)'
;MHKPYQPGRNSMPHHPNTVTVLPKTTDRGAWIGQRRHGLGSSDASIIMGLSPWESPYSLWEQKTGRAALDPPVDHDTEELREWGNRLEPVIRDATAEELGVTIIKPDEAWANRERPWQRANLDGLIPDTSTFCEFKNSTAWNADKWKGQIPDHAEIQVHHIGLVTGWRDAIVAGLIGGNHLSIHRITLNQNILEMMQTAEDEFWRHVEDDTPPDVDWHERTRDALFTEWRQTRTTGSQEVDPDEARKWVEQAREAKEAEDAAKRRRAEAMNHLLKMMGGHEQIATGDTVWARVRHGQLDKRRFQDDHPDLWEQAQTMKPAVDTAWLKEHHPDLFRDYQHITITIPTT
;
A
#
# COMPACT_ATOMS: atom_id res chain seq x y z
N MET A 1 -28.86 19.77 -40.68
CA MET A 1 -29.99 19.23 -39.88
C MET A 1 -29.44 18.11 -39.00
N HIS A 2 -29.16 18.42 -37.72
CA HIS A 2 -28.80 17.41 -36.72
C HIS A 2 -30.05 16.58 -36.39
N LYS A 3 -29.95 15.25 -36.48
CA LYS A 3 -30.95 14.36 -35.87
C LYS A 3 -30.75 14.39 -34.35
N PRO A 4 -31.81 14.52 -33.54
CA PRO A 4 -31.70 14.44 -32.10
C PRO A 4 -31.32 13.01 -31.69
N TYR A 5 -30.39 12.93 -30.73
CA TYR A 5 -30.04 11.72 -29.99
C TYR A 5 -31.31 11.16 -29.33
N GLN A 6 -31.65 9.90 -29.64
CA GLN A 6 -32.65 9.15 -28.90
C GLN A 6 -31.93 8.25 -27.90
N PRO A 7 -32.23 8.34 -26.59
CA PRO A 7 -31.64 7.43 -25.62
C PRO A 7 -32.12 6.01 -25.92
N GLY A 8 -31.16 5.14 -26.23
CA GLY A 8 -31.40 3.71 -26.35
C GLY A 8 -31.95 3.16 -25.04
N ARG A 9 -32.86 2.18 -25.14
CA ARG A 9 -33.39 1.42 -24.00
C ARG A 9 -32.27 1.01 -23.04
N ASN A 10 -32.44 1.31 -21.75
CA ASN A 10 -31.69 0.72 -20.64
C ASN A 10 -31.74 -0.82 -20.72
N SER A 11 -30.79 -1.44 -21.41
CA SER A 11 -30.37 -2.80 -21.09
C SER A 11 -29.43 -2.68 -19.90
N MET A 12 -29.88 -3.11 -18.73
CA MET A 12 -28.99 -3.31 -17.59
C MET A 12 -27.78 -4.12 -18.05
N PRO A 13 -26.54 -3.79 -17.63
CA PRO A 13 -25.37 -4.59 -17.97
C PRO A 13 -25.67 -6.05 -17.59
N HIS A 14 -25.52 -6.98 -18.53
CA HIS A 14 -25.73 -8.39 -18.25
C HIS A 14 -24.69 -8.82 -17.21
N HIS A 15 -25.12 -9.03 -15.96
CA HIS A 15 -24.27 -9.63 -14.94
C HIS A 15 -23.78 -11.00 -15.44
N PRO A 16 -22.50 -11.34 -15.23
CA PRO A 16 -22.04 -12.65 -15.60
C PRO A 16 -22.78 -13.72 -14.78
N ASN A 17 -23.11 -14.86 -15.38
CA ASN A 17 -23.82 -15.96 -14.70
C ASN A 17 -23.02 -16.57 -13.52
N THR A 18 -21.81 -16.10 -13.29
CA THR A 18 -20.87 -16.50 -12.24
C THR A 18 -20.99 -15.67 -10.97
N VAL A 19 -21.76 -14.57 -10.96
CA VAL A 19 -21.85 -13.67 -9.79
C VAL A 19 -23.23 -13.63 -9.14
N THR A 20 -23.23 -13.20 -7.89
CA THR A 20 -24.40 -12.77 -7.11
C THR A 20 -24.24 -11.29 -6.78
N VAL A 21 -25.28 -10.50 -7.04
CA VAL A 21 -25.32 -9.08 -6.67
C VAL A 21 -25.45 -8.95 -5.17
N LEU A 22 -24.53 -8.23 -4.53
CA LEU A 22 -24.58 -7.95 -3.11
C LEU A 22 -25.56 -6.79 -2.82
N PRO A 23 -26.19 -6.79 -1.63
CA PRO A 23 -27.03 -5.66 -1.22
C PRO A 23 -26.24 -4.35 -1.25
N LYS A 24 -26.86 -3.29 -1.78
CA LYS A 24 -26.29 -1.94 -1.70
C LYS A 24 -26.09 -1.56 -0.24
N THR A 25 -24.95 -0.96 0.06
CA THR A 25 -24.63 -0.48 1.42
C THR A 25 -25.10 0.96 1.54
N THR A 26 -25.80 1.27 2.64
CA THR A 26 -26.46 2.57 2.84
C THR A 26 -25.61 3.58 3.61
N ASP A 27 -24.58 3.09 4.31
CA ASP A 27 -23.66 3.88 5.12
C ASP A 27 -22.30 3.17 5.26
N ARG A 28 -21.33 3.89 5.84
CA ARG A 28 -19.95 3.40 6.04
C ARG A 28 -19.89 2.15 6.93
N GLY A 29 -20.76 2.04 7.93
CA GLY A 29 -20.81 0.89 8.83
C GLY A 29 -21.28 -0.37 8.11
N ALA A 30 -22.34 -0.25 7.30
CA ALA A 30 -22.83 -1.32 6.43
C ALA A 30 -21.77 -1.74 5.40
N TRP A 31 -21.03 -0.79 4.84
CA TRP A 31 -19.92 -1.06 3.93
C TRP A 31 -18.77 -1.81 4.61
N ILE A 32 -18.32 -1.37 5.79
CA ILE A 32 -17.30 -2.06 6.59
C ILE A 32 -17.76 -3.48 6.96
N GLY A 33 -19.01 -3.62 7.39
CA GLY A 33 -19.62 -4.91 7.71
C GLY A 33 -19.62 -5.84 6.50
N GLN A 34 -19.99 -5.34 5.32
CA GLN A 34 -19.94 -6.14 4.09
C GLN A 34 -18.49 -6.49 3.71
N ARG A 35 -17.54 -5.56 3.79
CA ARG A 35 -16.11 -5.76 3.49
C ARG A 35 -15.43 -6.79 4.40
N ARG A 36 -15.96 -7.03 5.60
CA ARG A 36 -15.46 -8.06 6.52
C ARG A 36 -15.66 -9.48 6.01
N HIS A 37 -16.74 -9.72 5.27
CA HIS A 37 -17.18 -11.06 4.88
C HIS A 37 -16.62 -11.54 3.52
N GLY A 38 -15.60 -10.87 3.00
CA GLY A 38 -14.97 -11.28 1.76
C GLY A 38 -13.73 -10.46 1.42
N LEU A 39 -13.01 -10.89 0.40
CA LEU A 39 -11.83 -10.26 -0.17
C LEU A 39 -12.24 -9.42 -1.39
N GLY A 40 -11.72 -8.19 -1.44
CA GLY A 40 -11.79 -7.35 -2.62
C GLY A 40 -10.47 -7.31 -3.40
N SER A 41 -10.47 -6.62 -4.55
CA SER A 41 -9.27 -6.46 -5.38
C SER A 41 -8.10 -5.80 -4.63
N SER A 42 -8.38 -4.84 -3.75
CA SER A 42 -7.36 -4.23 -2.89
C SER A 42 -6.76 -5.23 -1.89
N ASP A 43 -7.57 -6.15 -1.36
CA ASP A 43 -7.13 -7.19 -0.43
C ASP A 43 -6.20 -8.19 -1.14
N ALA A 44 -6.50 -8.52 -2.40
CA ALA A 44 -5.63 -9.36 -3.22
C ALA A 44 -4.21 -8.78 -3.36
N SER A 45 -4.08 -7.45 -3.46
CA SER A 45 -2.75 -6.79 -3.50
C SER A 45 -1.97 -6.97 -2.19
N ILE A 46 -2.66 -7.03 -1.06
CA ILE A 46 -2.06 -7.26 0.27
C ILE A 46 -1.61 -8.71 0.40
N ILE A 47 -2.47 -9.66 0.00
CA ILE A 47 -2.18 -11.10 0.03
C ILE A 47 -0.97 -11.43 -0.83
N MET A 48 -0.82 -10.77 -1.98
CA MET A 48 0.33 -10.92 -2.88
C MET A 48 1.57 -10.15 -2.42
N GLY A 49 1.56 -9.47 -1.27
CA GLY A 49 2.70 -8.74 -0.72
C GLY A 49 3.10 -7.48 -1.50
N LEU A 50 2.18 -6.90 -2.28
CA LEU A 50 2.41 -5.71 -3.10
C LEU A 50 1.91 -4.41 -2.45
N SER A 51 1.16 -4.51 -1.35
CA SER A 51 0.71 -3.34 -0.60
C SER A 51 1.85 -2.80 0.27
N PRO A 52 2.18 -1.50 0.21
CA PRO A 52 3.10 -0.88 1.16
C PRO A 52 2.41 -0.52 2.48
N TRP A 53 1.08 -0.64 2.54
CA TRP A 53 0.26 -0.10 3.63
C TRP A 53 -0.24 -1.16 4.59
N GLU A 54 -0.28 -2.42 4.18
CA GLU A 54 -0.90 -3.55 4.88
C GLU A 54 -0.16 -4.85 4.53
N SER A 55 -0.09 -5.78 5.47
CA SER A 55 0.43 -7.14 5.29
C SER A 55 -0.68 -8.19 5.38
N PRO A 56 -0.47 -9.42 4.88
CA PRO A 56 -1.42 -10.52 5.07
C PRO A 56 -1.82 -10.72 6.53
N TYR A 57 -0.85 -10.66 7.46
CA TYR A 57 -1.12 -10.77 8.90
C TYR A 57 -2.07 -9.68 9.39
N SER A 58 -1.80 -8.42 9.07
CA SER A 58 -2.67 -7.31 9.48
C SER A 58 -4.06 -7.40 8.84
N LEU A 59 -4.16 -7.87 7.58
CA LEU A 59 -5.44 -8.12 6.93
C LEU A 59 -6.22 -9.24 7.63
N TRP A 60 -5.55 -10.30 8.08
CA TRP A 60 -6.19 -11.39 8.83
C TRP A 60 -6.78 -10.89 10.15
N GLU A 61 -6.04 -10.08 10.93
CA GLU A 61 -6.58 -9.45 12.15
C GLU A 61 -7.82 -8.60 11.83
N GLN A 62 -7.80 -7.88 10.71
CA GLN A 62 -8.93 -7.08 10.28
C GLN A 62 -10.13 -7.94 9.88
N LYS A 63 -9.96 -9.04 9.15
CA LYS A 63 -11.05 -9.91 8.71
C LYS A 63 -11.67 -10.67 9.89
N THR A 64 -10.85 -11.11 10.85
CA THR A 64 -11.28 -11.83 12.05
C THR A 64 -11.82 -10.92 13.17
N GLY A 65 -11.60 -9.61 13.09
CA GLY A 65 -12.20 -8.63 14.03
C GLY A 65 -11.32 -8.27 15.21
N ARG A 66 -10.06 -8.70 15.20
CA ARG A 66 -9.02 -8.24 16.12
C ARG A 66 -8.59 -6.80 15.83
N ALA A 67 -8.69 -6.38 14.55
CA ALA A 67 -8.41 -5.02 14.11
C ALA A 67 -9.59 -4.39 13.33
N ALA A 68 -9.60 -3.05 13.26
CA ALA A 68 -10.55 -2.31 12.43
C ALA A 68 -10.15 -2.37 10.95
N LEU A 69 -11.11 -2.62 10.04
CA LEU A 69 -10.91 -2.72 8.57
C LEU A 69 -10.58 -1.39 7.86
N ASP A 70 -10.82 -0.27 8.52
CA ASP A 70 -10.48 1.06 8.00
C ASP A 70 -10.04 1.95 9.18
N PRO A 71 -8.84 1.66 9.72
CA PRO A 71 -8.28 2.41 10.83
C PRO A 71 -7.93 3.83 10.36
N PRO A 72 -7.96 4.84 11.26
CA PRO A 72 -7.48 6.18 10.93
C PRO A 72 -6.05 6.12 10.41
N VAL A 73 -5.81 6.80 9.29
CA VAL A 73 -4.48 6.99 8.71
C VAL A 73 -3.99 8.42 8.98
N ASP A 74 -2.72 8.70 8.72
CA ASP A 74 -2.21 10.08 8.76
C ASP A 74 -2.89 10.97 7.71
N HIS A 75 -2.78 12.28 7.92
CA HIS A 75 -3.43 13.28 7.06
C HIS A 75 -3.03 13.16 5.59
N ASP A 76 -1.76 12.89 5.30
CA ASP A 76 -1.25 12.82 3.93
C ASP A 76 -1.82 11.60 3.20
N THR A 77 -1.93 10.46 3.89
CA THR A 77 -2.56 9.24 3.36
C THR A 77 -4.06 9.42 3.13
N GLU A 78 -4.77 10.13 4.03
CA GLU A 78 -6.19 10.43 3.86
C GLU A 78 -6.42 11.34 2.64
N GLU A 79 -5.60 12.37 2.47
CA GLU A 79 -5.67 13.28 1.32
C GLU A 79 -5.44 12.54 -0.01
N LEU A 80 -4.49 11.59 -0.05
CA LEU A 80 -4.26 10.75 -1.23
C LEU A 80 -5.48 9.89 -1.58
N ARG A 81 -6.13 9.28 -0.59
CA ARG A 81 -7.37 8.49 -0.77
C ARG A 81 -8.50 9.37 -1.29
N GLU A 82 -8.68 10.55 -0.70
CA GLU A 82 -9.71 11.51 -1.11
C GLU A 82 -9.56 11.93 -2.57
N TRP A 83 -8.35 12.35 -2.98
CA TRP A 83 -8.11 12.77 -4.36
C TRP A 83 -8.20 11.62 -5.36
N GLY A 84 -7.85 10.39 -4.95
CA GLY A 84 -8.10 9.19 -5.75
C GLY A 84 -9.59 9.06 -6.11
N ASN A 85 -10.47 9.12 -5.10
CA ASN A 85 -11.93 9.01 -5.29
C ASN A 85 -12.51 10.17 -6.10
N ARG A 86 -12.03 11.40 -5.88
CA ARG A 86 -12.51 12.59 -6.60
C ARG A 86 -12.13 12.56 -8.09
N LEU A 87 -10.96 12.02 -8.43
CA LEU A 87 -10.45 11.99 -9.79
C LEU A 87 -10.91 10.76 -10.58
N GLU A 88 -11.29 9.66 -9.92
CA GLU A 88 -11.75 8.43 -10.59
C GLU A 88 -12.82 8.70 -11.67
N PRO A 89 -13.89 9.50 -11.44
CA PRO A 89 -14.85 9.83 -12.50
C PRO A 89 -14.24 10.58 -13.69
N VAL A 90 -13.31 11.49 -13.43
CA VAL A 90 -12.62 12.28 -14.47
C VAL A 90 -11.75 11.38 -15.33
N ILE A 91 -11.01 10.45 -14.71
CA ILE A 91 -10.16 9.48 -15.40
C ILE A 91 -11.03 8.54 -16.26
N ARG A 92 -12.15 8.06 -15.70
CA ARG A 92 -13.11 7.23 -16.43
C ARG A 92 -13.66 7.94 -17.67
N ASP A 93 -14.14 9.17 -17.53
CA ASP A 93 -14.76 9.92 -18.62
C ASP A 93 -13.74 10.23 -19.73
N ALA A 94 -12.51 10.64 -19.36
CA ALA A 94 -11.43 10.87 -20.32
C ALA A 94 -11.00 9.58 -21.03
N THR A 95 -10.98 8.44 -20.32
CA THR A 95 -10.69 7.13 -20.92
C THR A 95 -11.78 6.72 -21.92
N ALA A 96 -13.05 6.96 -21.58
CA ALA A 96 -14.19 6.68 -22.45
C ALA A 96 -14.12 7.51 -23.75
N GLU A 97 -13.79 8.80 -23.64
CA GLU A 97 -13.61 9.70 -24.78
C GLU A 97 -12.46 9.26 -25.69
N GLU A 98 -11.27 9.01 -25.13
CA GLU A 98 -10.07 8.61 -25.88
C GLU A 98 -10.28 7.28 -26.62
N LEU A 99 -10.99 6.34 -26.00
CA LEU A 99 -11.28 5.03 -26.61
C LEU A 99 -12.52 5.05 -27.52
N GLY A 100 -13.33 6.11 -27.50
CA GLY A 100 -14.58 6.20 -28.25
C GLY A 100 -15.63 5.17 -27.83
N VAL A 101 -15.68 4.82 -26.53
CA VAL A 101 -16.59 3.79 -25.97
C VAL A 101 -17.44 4.37 -24.84
N THR A 102 -18.50 3.66 -24.46
CA THR A 102 -19.26 3.98 -23.23
C THR A 102 -18.71 3.14 -22.08
N ILE A 103 -18.24 3.81 -21.01
CA ILE A 103 -17.86 3.18 -19.75
C ILE A 103 -18.89 3.59 -18.68
N ILE A 104 -19.52 2.61 -18.03
CA ILE A 104 -20.44 2.84 -16.91
C ILE A 104 -19.81 2.37 -15.61
N LYS A 105 -20.11 3.02 -14.47
CA LYS A 105 -19.78 2.50 -13.14
C LYS A 105 -20.99 1.75 -12.59
N PRO A 106 -20.91 0.42 -12.36
CA PRO A 106 -21.96 -0.29 -11.65
C PRO A 106 -22.11 0.24 -10.22
N ASP A 107 -23.34 0.41 -9.75
CA ASP A 107 -23.61 0.78 -8.36
C ASP A 107 -23.49 -0.42 -7.41
N GLU A 108 -23.55 -1.63 -7.96
CA GLU A 108 -23.58 -2.87 -7.21
C GLU A 108 -22.19 -3.47 -7.01
N ALA A 109 -21.97 -4.00 -5.81
CA ALA A 109 -20.88 -4.93 -5.52
C ALA A 109 -21.29 -6.35 -5.91
N TRP A 110 -20.37 -7.15 -6.43
CA TRP A 110 -20.62 -8.51 -6.87
C TRP A 110 -19.81 -9.51 -6.04
N ALA A 111 -20.37 -10.69 -5.80
CA ALA A 111 -19.67 -11.82 -5.19
C ALA A 111 -19.64 -12.99 -6.17
N ASN A 112 -18.55 -13.74 -6.20
CA ASN A 112 -18.51 -14.98 -6.95
C ASN A 112 -19.54 -15.97 -6.38
N ARG A 113 -20.28 -16.66 -7.25
CA ARG A 113 -21.37 -17.57 -6.85
C ARG A 113 -20.87 -18.82 -6.12
N GLU A 114 -19.72 -19.35 -6.52
CA GLU A 114 -19.13 -20.54 -5.91
C GLU A 114 -18.27 -20.19 -4.70
N ARG A 115 -17.65 -19.01 -4.70
CA ARG A 115 -16.81 -18.48 -3.62
C ARG A 115 -17.34 -17.11 -3.16
N PRO A 116 -18.42 -17.04 -2.36
CA PRO A 116 -19.07 -15.77 -1.99
C PRO A 116 -18.18 -14.77 -1.22
N TRP A 117 -17.04 -15.24 -0.72
CA TRP A 117 -16.01 -14.40 -0.12
C TRP A 117 -15.15 -13.68 -1.16
N GLN A 118 -15.01 -14.15 -2.42
CA GLN A 118 -14.39 -13.36 -3.48
C GLN A 118 -15.38 -12.32 -4.01
N ARG A 119 -15.05 -11.03 -3.89
CA ARG A 119 -15.97 -9.93 -4.16
C ARG A 119 -15.31 -8.82 -4.97
N ALA A 120 -16.07 -8.16 -5.83
CA ALA A 120 -15.58 -7.07 -6.65
C ALA A 120 -16.55 -5.88 -6.63
N ASN A 121 -15.96 -4.69 -6.51
CA ASN A 121 -16.61 -3.42 -6.85
C ASN A 121 -15.88 -2.91 -8.08
N LEU A 122 -16.61 -2.64 -9.17
CA LEU A 122 -15.99 -2.21 -10.43
C LEU A 122 -15.97 -0.68 -10.51
N ASP A 123 -14.83 -0.12 -10.90
CA ASP A 123 -14.72 1.33 -11.16
C ASP A 123 -15.35 1.71 -12.50
N GLY A 124 -15.34 0.76 -13.45
CA GLY A 124 -15.96 0.91 -14.76
C GLY A 124 -16.22 -0.44 -15.47
N LEU A 125 -17.12 -0.40 -16.43
CA LEU A 125 -17.48 -1.51 -17.30
C LEU A 125 -17.87 -0.96 -18.68
N ILE A 126 -17.31 -1.54 -19.73
CA ILE A 126 -17.78 -1.40 -21.12
C ILE A 126 -18.78 -2.54 -21.38
N PRO A 127 -20.10 -2.27 -21.39
CA PRO A 127 -21.11 -3.34 -21.40
C PRO A 127 -21.05 -4.19 -22.67
N ASP A 128 -20.79 -3.55 -23.82
CA ASP A 128 -20.82 -4.19 -25.14
C ASP A 128 -19.76 -5.29 -25.28
N THR A 129 -18.62 -5.15 -24.60
CA THR A 129 -17.50 -6.09 -24.67
C THR A 129 -17.26 -6.84 -23.36
N SER A 130 -18.06 -6.59 -22.32
CA SER A 130 -17.84 -7.12 -20.97
C SER A 130 -16.41 -6.87 -20.46
N THR A 131 -15.85 -5.70 -20.81
CA THR A 131 -14.50 -5.28 -20.41
C THR A 131 -14.60 -4.39 -19.19
N PHE A 132 -14.10 -4.85 -18.05
CA PHE A 132 -14.11 -4.06 -16.83
C PHE A 132 -12.94 -3.07 -16.80
N CYS A 133 -13.00 -2.05 -15.96
CA CYS A 133 -12.01 -0.98 -15.90
C CYS A 133 -11.53 -0.73 -14.49
N GLU A 134 -10.26 -0.36 -14.37
CA GLU A 134 -9.58 0.04 -13.14
C GLU A 134 -8.91 1.41 -13.38
N PHE A 135 -9.16 2.38 -12.48
CA PHE A 135 -8.66 3.75 -12.64
C PHE A 135 -7.73 4.16 -11.51
N LYS A 136 -6.57 4.73 -11.85
CA LYS A 136 -5.55 5.13 -10.87
C LYS A 136 -5.16 6.60 -11.01
N ASN A 137 -5.22 7.34 -9.91
CA ASN A 137 -4.49 8.60 -9.79
C ASN A 137 -3.05 8.29 -9.36
N SER A 138 -2.05 8.76 -10.10
CA SER A 138 -0.64 8.44 -9.85
C SER A 138 0.22 9.71 -9.86
N THR A 139 1.18 9.78 -8.95
CA THR A 139 2.15 10.88 -8.94
C THR A 139 3.10 10.79 -10.14
N ALA A 140 3.69 11.92 -10.53
CA ALA A 140 4.69 11.97 -11.60
C ALA A 140 5.95 11.15 -11.31
N TRP A 141 6.25 10.90 -10.02
CA TRP A 141 7.38 10.07 -9.59
C TRP A 141 7.25 8.60 -9.99
N ASN A 142 6.03 8.13 -10.19
CA ASN A 142 5.73 6.76 -10.62
C ASN A 142 5.53 6.63 -12.14
N ALA A 143 5.89 7.65 -12.94
CA ALA A 143 5.63 7.65 -14.38
C ALA A 143 6.34 6.49 -15.11
N ASP A 144 7.46 6.00 -14.60
CA ASP A 144 8.17 4.82 -15.09
C ASP A 144 7.35 3.53 -14.98
N LYS A 145 6.51 3.39 -13.94
CA LYS A 145 5.59 2.25 -13.75
C LYS A 145 4.50 2.15 -14.81
N TRP A 146 4.37 3.15 -15.67
CA TRP A 146 3.35 3.21 -16.73
C TRP A 146 3.95 3.16 -18.15
N LYS A 147 5.27 3.03 -18.29
CA LYS A 147 5.93 3.01 -19.60
C LYS A 147 5.86 1.62 -20.22
N GLY A 148 4.84 1.40 -21.06
CA GLY A 148 4.64 0.12 -21.75
C GLY A 148 4.17 -1.02 -20.83
N GLN A 149 3.78 -0.69 -19.61
CA GLN A 149 3.32 -1.61 -18.57
C GLN A 149 2.34 -0.88 -17.64
N ILE A 150 1.77 -1.60 -16.67
CA ILE A 150 0.95 -1.04 -15.59
C ILE A 150 1.60 -1.34 -14.23
N PRO A 151 1.28 -0.61 -13.15
CA PRO A 151 1.75 -0.97 -11.83
C PRO A 151 1.28 -2.37 -11.39
N ASP A 152 2.17 -3.15 -10.78
CA ASP A 152 1.90 -4.56 -10.38
C ASP A 152 0.63 -4.71 -9.54
N HIS A 153 0.38 -3.79 -8.60
CA HIS A 153 -0.84 -3.83 -7.78
C HIS A 153 -2.12 -3.65 -8.60
N ALA A 154 -2.08 -2.86 -9.68
CA ALA A 154 -3.20 -2.71 -10.59
C ALA A 154 -3.41 -3.98 -11.43
N GLU A 155 -2.33 -4.66 -11.82
CA GLU A 155 -2.41 -5.96 -12.48
C GLU A 155 -3.07 -7.01 -11.58
N ILE A 156 -2.66 -7.12 -10.33
CA ILE A 156 -3.31 -8.03 -9.35
C ILE A 156 -4.79 -7.67 -9.16
N GLN A 157 -5.13 -6.38 -9.06
CA GLN A 157 -6.52 -5.96 -8.89
C GLN A 157 -7.43 -6.37 -10.05
N VAL A 158 -6.97 -6.22 -11.30
CA VAL A 158 -7.76 -6.68 -12.45
C VAL A 158 -7.86 -8.20 -12.54
N HIS A 159 -6.80 -8.93 -12.16
CA HIS A 159 -6.85 -10.39 -12.12
C HIS A 159 -7.83 -10.90 -11.05
N HIS A 160 -7.88 -10.26 -9.87
CA HIS A 160 -8.88 -10.56 -8.85
C HIS A 160 -10.31 -10.36 -9.37
N ILE A 161 -10.58 -9.23 -10.04
CA ILE A 161 -11.89 -8.99 -10.66
C ILE A 161 -12.22 -10.08 -11.69
N GLY A 162 -11.23 -10.54 -12.46
CA GLY A 162 -11.38 -11.69 -13.35
C GLY A 162 -11.77 -12.99 -12.64
N LEU A 163 -11.17 -13.29 -11.48
CA LEU A 163 -11.56 -14.46 -10.66
C LEU A 163 -13.00 -14.36 -10.14
N VAL A 164 -13.45 -13.16 -9.80
CA VAL A 164 -14.83 -12.92 -9.33
C VAL A 164 -15.83 -13.06 -10.47
N THR A 165 -15.57 -12.41 -11.60
CA THR A 165 -16.53 -12.21 -12.69
C THR A 165 -16.45 -13.26 -13.79
N GLY A 166 -15.31 -13.93 -13.96
CA GLY A 166 -15.02 -14.80 -15.10
C GLY A 166 -14.66 -14.06 -16.38
N TRP A 167 -14.62 -12.73 -16.37
CA TRP A 167 -14.19 -11.92 -17.51
C TRP A 167 -12.67 -11.91 -17.64
N ARG A 168 -12.19 -11.73 -18.89
CA ARG A 168 -10.76 -11.83 -19.21
C ARG A 168 -10.15 -10.55 -19.75
N ASP A 169 -10.95 -9.55 -20.07
CA ASP A 169 -10.44 -8.31 -20.65
C ASP A 169 -10.70 -7.13 -19.71
N ALA A 170 -9.68 -6.32 -19.53
CA ALA A 170 -9.71 -5.14 -18.69
C ALA A 170 -9.11 -3.91 -19.41
N ILE A 171 -9.55 -2.73 -18.99
CA ILE A 171 -8.86 -1.46 -19.25
C ILE A 171 -8.28 -0.98 -17.93
N VAL A 172 -6.98 -0.68 -17.91
CA VAL A 172 -6.35 0.01 -16.78
C VAL A 172 -5.91 1.38 -17.27
N ALA A 173 -6.41 2.44 -16.62
CA ALA A 173 -6.02 3.80 -16.97
C ALA A 173 -5.52 4.58 -15.76
N GLY A 174 -4.42 5.30 -15.97
CA GLY A 174 -3.74 6.09 -14.96
C GLY A 174 -3.64 7.56 -15.35
N LEU A 175 -4.04 8.48 -14.46
CA LEU A 175 -3.71 9.90 -14.59
C LEU A 175 -2.42 10.18 -13.82
N ILE A 176 -1.33 10.38 -14.57
CA ILE A 176 0.03 10.52 -14.05
C ILE A 176 0.36 12.00 -13.94
N GLY A 177 0.79 12.43 -12.76
CA GLY A 177 1.17 13.83 -12.50
C GLY A 177 0.02 14.83 -12.66
N GLY A 178 -1.23 14.35 -12.72
CA GLY A 178 -2.42 15.17 -12.89
C GLY A 178 -2.70 15.64 -14.32
N ASN A 179 -1.87 15.28 -15.31
CA ASN A 179 -2.01 15.81 -16.68
C ASN A 179 -1.64 14.83 -17.80
N HIS A 180 -1.20 13.61 -17.48
CA HIS A 180 -0.86 12.60 -18.48
C HIS A 180 -1.71 11.34 -18.28
N LEU A 181 -2.68 11.13 -19.18
CA LEU A 181 -3.51 9.93 -19.19
C LEU A 181 -2.77 8.80 -19.91
N SER A 182 -2.56 7.67 -19.23
CA SER A 182 -2.00 6.43 -19.79
C SER A 182 -3.06 5.35 -19.76
N ILE A 183 -3.37 4.74 -20.90
CA ILE A 183 -4.45 3.73 -21.04
C ILE A 183 -3.85 2.43 -21.56
N HIS A 184 -4.15 1.33 -20.88
CA HIS A 184 -3.66 0.00 -21.23
C HIS A 184 -4.82 -0.98 -21.37
N ARG A 185 -4.82 -1.75 -22.45
CA ARG A 185 -5.72 -2.89 -22.66
C ARG A 185 -5.03 -4.14 -22.15
N ILE A 186 -5.66 -4.84 -21.22
CA ILE A 186 -5.08 -6.01 -20.55
C ILE A 186 -5.98 -7.21 -20.81
N THR A 187 -5.41 -8.29 -21.31
CA THR A 187 -6.05 -9.61 -21.28
C THR A 187 -5.42 -10.41 -20.16
N LEU A 188 -6.24 -10.91 -19.24
CA LEU A 188 -5.81 -11.56 -18.02
C LEU A 188 -5.01 -12.84 -18.32
N ASN A 189 -3.86 -12.94 -17.67
CA ASN A 189 -2.95 -14.05 -17.77
C ASN A 189 -3.45 -15.23 -16.91
N GLN A 190 -3.62 -16.39 -17.54
CA GLN A 190 -4.12 -17.59 -16.88
C GLN A 190 -3.25 -18.04 -15.71
N ASN A 191 -1.91 -17.93 -15.82
CA ASN A 191 -1.01 -18.35 -14.75
C ASN A 191 -1.12 -17.43 -13.52
N ILE A 192 -1.35 -16.13 -13.74
CA ILE A 192 -1.54 -15.16 -12.66
C ILE A 192 -2.88 -15.43 -11.97
N LEU A 193 -3.94 -15.72 -12.73
CA LEU A 193 -5.24 -16.12 -12.17
C LEU A 193 -5.10 -17.35 -11.26
N GLU A 194 -4.41 -18.40 -11.70
CA GLU A 194 -4.21 -19.63 -10.93
C GLU A 194 -3.39 -19.41 -9.66
N MET A 195 -2.32 -18.64 -9.76
CA MET A 195 -1.48 -18.26 -8.62
C MET A 195 -2.29 -17.45 -7.60
N MET A 196 -3.03 -16.43 -8.05
CA MET A 196 -3.84 -15.59 -7.18
C MET A 196 -4.98 -16.37 -6.53
N GLN A 197 -5.67 -17.24 -7.28
CA GLN A 197 -6.73 -18.08 -6.73
C GLN A 197 -6.20 -18.96 -5.60
N THR A 198 -5.01 -19.56 -5.77
CA THR A 198 -4.36 -20.37 -4.74
C THR A 198 -4.05 -19.55 -3.48
N ALA A 199 -3.43 -18.38 -3.65
CA ALA A 199 -3.05 -17.51 -2.53
C ALA A 199 -4.27 -16.95 -1.78
N GLU A 200 -5.32 -16.55 -2.51
CA GLU A 200 -6.56 -16.06 -1.90
C GLU A 200 -7.35 -17.17 -1.19
N ASP A 201 -7.40 -18.39 -1.75
CA ASP A 201 -8.03 -19.55 -1.10
C ASP A 201 -7.32 -19.89 0.21
N GLU A 202 -5.99 -19.93 0.19
CA GLU A 202 -5.17 -20.18 1.38
C GLU A 202 -5.38 -19.10 2.44
N PHE A 203 -5.33 -17.83 2.04
CA PHE A 203 -5.60 -16.72 2.95
C PHE A 203 -7.02 -16.78 3.52
N TRP A 204 -8.03 -17.10 2.71
CA TRP A 204 -9.39 -17.17 3.20
C TRP A 204 -9.59 -18.32 4.20
N ARG A 205 -8.90 -19.45 4.04
CA ARG A 205 -8.88 -20.52 5.05
C ARG A 205 -8.31 -20.04 6.39
N HIS A 206 -7.25 -19.23 6.39
CA HIS A 206 -6.74 -18.60 7.61
C HIS A 206 -7.82 -17.76 8.32
N VAL A 207 -8.66 -17.06 7.56
CA VAL A 207 -9.79 -16.29 8.12
C VAL A 207 -10.89 -17.23 8.66
N GLU A 208 -11.25 -18.29 7.93
CA GLU A 208 -12.31 -19.23 8.32
C GLU A 208 -11.93 -20.10 9.52
N ASP A 209 -10.69 -20.60 9.54
CA ASP A 209 -10.15 -21.44 10.60
C ASP A 209 -9.65 -20.64 11.81
N ASP A 210 -9.68 -19.30 11.72
CA ASP A 210 -9.13 -18.37 12.70
C ASP A 210 -7.67 -18.67 13.06
N THR A 211 -6.87 -19.01 12.04
CA THR A 211 -5.42 -19.26 12.17
C THR A 211 -4.64 -18.15 11.48
N PRO A 212 -3.64 -17.53 12.12
CA PRO A 212 -2.89 -16.46 11.48
C PRO A 212 -2.03 -16.99 10.32
N PRO A 213 -1.83 -16.19 9.25
CA PRO A 213 -0.79 -16.47 8.27
C PRO A 213 0.60 -16.28 8.89
N ASP A 214 1.63 -16.78 8.21
CA ASP A 214 3.02 -16.64 8.65
C ASP A 214 3.46 -15.17 8.77
N VAL A 215 4.40 -14.93 9.69
CA VAL A 215 5.01 -13.60 9.91
C VAL A 215 5.98 -13.28 8.78
N ASP A 216 5.85 -12.07 8.21
CA ASP A 216 6.71 -11.57 7.15
C ASP A 216 7.64 -10.41 7.63
N TRP A 217 8.38 -9.81 6.69
CA TRP A 217 9.27 -8.68 6.95
C TRP A 217 8.54 -7.33 7.05
N HIS A 218 7.23 -7.29 6.79
CA HIS A 218 6.49 -6.05 6.58
C HIS A 218 6.24 -5.30 7.90
N GLU A 219 6.37 -3.96 7.88
CA GLU A 219 6.22 -3.12 9.07
C GLU A 219 4.84 -3.26 9.74
N ARG A 220 3.80 -3.50 8.94
CA ARG A 220 2.45 -3.74 9.48
C ARG A 220 2.28 -5.05 10.22
N THR A 221 3.03 -6.09 9.86
CA THR A 221 3.06 -7.32 10.65
C THR A 221 3.72 -7.06 12.01
N ARG A 222 4.79 -6.26 12.04
CA ARG A 222 5.41 -5.82 13.28
C ARG A 222 4.44 -5.00 14.15
N ASP A 223 3.70 -4.07 13.55
CA ASP A 223 2.72 -3.24 14.28
C ASP A 223 1.56 -4.07 14.86
N ALA A 224 1.05 -5.06 14.09
CA ALA A 224 0.06 -6.03 14.53
C ALA A 224 0.56 -6.84 15.74
N LEU A 225 1.73 -7.47 15.62
CA LEU A 225 2.34 -8.26 16.69
C LEU A 225 2.60 -7.43 17.95
N PHE A 226 3.04 -6.17 17.83
CA PHE A 226 3.19 -5.28 18.99
C PHE A 226 1.86 -4.88 19.62
N THR A 227 0.79 -4.78 18.82
CA THR A 227 -0.55 -4.48 19.33
C THR A 227 -1.08 -5.66 20.13
N GLU A 228 -1.00 -6.87 19.58
CA GLU A 228 -1.34 -8.11 20.30
C GLU A 228 -0.51 -8.24 21.58
N TRP A 229 0.81 -8.10 21.49
CA TRP A 229 1.69 -8.18 22.66
C TRP A 229 1.31 -7.16 23.73
N ARG A 230 0.96 -5.91 23.38
CA ARG A 230 0.53 -4.91 24.37
C ARG A 230 -0.76 -5.33 25.09
N GLN A 231 -1.69 -5.97 24.39
CA GLN A 231 -2.95 -6.44 24.95
C GLN A 231 -2.78 -7.68 25.84
N THR A 232 -1.82 -8.54 25.52
CA THR A 232 -1.58 -9.82 26.23
C THR A 232 -0.37 -9.79 27.16
N ARG A 233 0.34 -8.66 27.27
CA ARG A 233 1.62 -8.56 27.99
C ARG A 233 1.52 -9.07 29.42
N THR A 234 2.51 -9.87 29.81
CA THR A 234 2.74 -10.32 31.19
C THR A 234 4.18 -10.04 31.60
N THR A 235 4.49 -10.19 32.89
CA THR A 235 5.86 -10.05 33.41
C THR A 235 6.58 -11.39 33.43
N GLY A 236 7.83 -11.42 33.00
CA GLY A 236 8.69 -12.62 33.07
C GLY A 236 9.25 -13.03 31.73
N SER A 237 9.74 -14.27 31.65
CA SER A 237 10.26 -14.88 30.43
C SER A 237 9.38 -16.04 30.01
N GLN A 238 9.18 -16.18 28.71
CA GLN A 238 8.63 -17.40 28.12
C GLN A 238 9.80 -18.32 27.72
N GLU A 239 9.73 -19.59 28.11
CA GLU A 239 10.62 -20.61 27.54
C GLU A 239 10.11 -21.00 26.15
N VAL A 240 11.03 -21.10 25.19
CA VAL A 240 10.76 -21.42 23.79
C VAL A 240 11.70 -22.52 23.33
N ASP A 241 11.40 -23.12 22.17
CA ASP A 241 12.32 -24.06 21.53
C ASP A 241 13.66 -23.35 21.22
N PRO A 242 14.80 -23.83 21.76
CA PRO A 242 16.09 -23.19 21.56
C PRO A 242 16.55 -23.20 20.09
N ASP A 243 16.15 -24.19 19.29
CA ASP A 243 16.56 -24.27 17.89
C ASP A 243 15.76 -23.28 17.02
N GLU A 244 14.47 -23.10 17.32
CA GLU A 244 13.64 -22.07 16.68
C GLU A 244 14.15 -20.66 17.02
N ALA A 245 14.43 -20.39 18.30
CA ALA A 245 14.98 -19.11 18.72
C ALA A 245 16.36 -18.85 18.08
N ARG A 246 17.24 -19.86 18.06
CA ARG A 246 18.58 -19.73 17.46
C ARG A 246 18.50 -19.41 15.96
N LYS A 247 17.63 -20.09 15.21
CA LYS A 247 17.42 -19.84 13.78
C LYS A 247 17.19 -18.36 13.50
N TRP A 248 16.23 -17.73 14.18
CA TRP A 248 15.89 -16.32 13.93
C TRP A 248 16.94 -15.34 14.45
N VAL A 249 17.59 -15.65 15.58
CA VAL A 249 18.69 -14.83 16.13
C VAL A 249 19.90 -14.83 15.20
N GLU A 250 20.29 -15.98 14.67
CA GLU A 250 21.42 -16.10 13.74
C GLU A 250 21.12 -15.38 12.42
N GLN A 251 19.93 -15.61 11.85
CA GLN A 251 19.50 -14.92 10.63
C GLN A 251 19.53 -13.39 10.78
N ALA A 252 19.07 -12.86 11.91
CA ALA A 252 19.08 -11.43 12.17
C ALA A 252 20.51 -10.87 12.34
N ARG A 253 21.41 -11.62 12.97
CA ARG A 253 22.83 -11.24 13.12
C ARG A 253 23.55 -11.23 11.78
N GLU A 254 23.40 -12.28 10.97
CA GLU A 254 24.00 -12.37 9.64
C GLU A 254 23.50 -11.25 8.72
N ALA A 255 22.19 -10.99 8.71
CA ALA A 255 21.61 -9.89 7.95
C ALA A 255 22.17 -8.53 8.38
N LYS A 256 22.38 -8.33 9.69
CA LYS A 256 22.94 -7.09 10.23
C LYS A 256 24.40 -6.90 9.82
N GLU A 257 25.20 -7.95 9.86
CA GLU A 257 26.59 -7.92 9.41
C GLU A 257 26.69 -7.60 7.91
N ALA A 258 25.83 -8.23 7.09
CA ALA A 258 25.74 -7.94 5.67
C ALA A 258 25.32 -6.48 5.39
N GLU A 259 24.35 -5.96 6.15
CA GLU A 259 23.92 -4.56 6.06
C GLU A 259 25.08 -3.59 6.37
N ASP A 260 25.82 -3.84 7.44
CA ASP A 260 26.93 -2.98 7.84
C ASP A 260 28.10 -3.06 6.85
N ALA A 261 28.39 -4.24 6.30
CA ALA A 261 29.38 -4.40 5.24
C ALA A 261 28.97 -3.63 3.97
N ALA A 262 27.69 -3.68 3.58
CA ALA A 262 27.16 -2.91 2.45
C ALA A 262 27.22 -1.39 2.70
N LYS A 263 26.87 -0.93 3.91
CA LYS A 263 26.96 0.48 4.31
C LYS A 263 28.40 0.99 4.25
N ARG A 264 29.38 0.21 4.74
CA ARG A 264 30.81 0.56 4.66
C ARG A 264 31.29 0.68 3.22
N ARG A 265 30.98 -0.31 2.36
CA ARG A 265 31.34 -0.28 0.93
C ARG A 265 30.74 0.93 0.21
N ARG A 266 29.47 1.25 0.50
CA ARG A 266 28.82 2.45 -0.06
C ARG A 266 29.51 3.73 0.41
N ALA A 267 29.81 3.85 1.71
CA ALA A 267 30.48 5.03 2.25
C ALA A 267 31.88 5.23 1.64
N GLU A 268 32.66 4.15 1.49
CA GLU A 268 33.96 4.18 0.81
C GLU A 268 33.83 4.66 -0.65
N ALA A 269 32.90 4.09 -1.42
CA ALA A 269 32.65 4.52 -2.79
C ALA A 269 32.23 6.00 -2.89
N MET A 270 31.35 6.46 -2.00
CA MET A 270 30.94 7.87 -1.93
C MET A 270 32.11 8.79 -1.57
N ASN A 271 33.00 8.37 -0.68
CA ASN A 271 34.22 9.13 -0.34
C ASN A 271 35.20 9.22 -1.52
N HIS A 272 35.32 8.15 -2.32
CA HIS A 272 36.09 8.20 -3.56
C HIS A 272 35.51 9.19 -4.57
N LEU A 273 34.18 9.21 -4.75
CA LEU A 273 33.52 10.19 -5.61
C LEU A 273 33.73 11.62 -5.10
N LEU A 274 33.54 11.85 -3.79
CA LEU A 274 33.78 13.16 -3.18
C LEU A 274 35.25 13.62 -3.36
N LYS A 275 36.21 12.69 -3.23
CA LYS A 275 37.63 12.98 -3.50
C LYS A 275 37.85 13.38 -4.96
N MET A 276 37.23 12.68 -5.92
CA MET A 276 37.30 13.03 -7.35
C MET A 276 36.68 14.40 -7.64
N MET A 277 35.63 14.78 -6.92
CA MET A 277 34.97 16.07 -7.09
C MET A 277 35.90 17.25 -6.79
N GLY A 278 36.91 17.10 -5.94
CA GLY A 278 37.98 18.09 -5.80
C GLY A 278 37.52 19.52 -5.44
N GLY A 279 36.38 19.65 -4.75
CA GLY A 279 35.76 20.94 -4.40
C GLY A 279 34.76 21.49 -5.43
N HIS A 280 34.54 20.79 -6.55
CA HIS A 280 33.48 21.10 -7.50
C HIS A 280 32.13 20.53 -7.05
N GLU A 281 31.03 21.16 -7.49
CA GLU A 281 29.67 20.73 -7.15
C GLU A 281 29.24 19.42 -7.83
N GLN A 282 29.91 19.01 -8.92
CA GLN A 282 29.62 17.76 -9.63
C GLN A 282 30.82 17.23 -10.41
N ILE A 283 30.78 15.93 -10.75
CA ILE A 283 31.66 15.27 -11.72
C ILE A 283 30.83 14.71 -12.89
N ALA A 284 31.31 14.91 -14.12
CA ALA A 284 30.58 14.57 -15.34
C ALA A 284 31.52 14.18 -16.50
N THR A 285 30.99 13.48 -17.49
CA THR A 285 31.66 13.18 -18.77
C THR A 285 30.65 13.38 -19.91
N GLY A 286 30.90 14.36 -20.78
CA GLY A 286 29.89 14.81 -21.75
C GLY A 286 28.61 15.23 -21.05
N ASP A 287 27.47 14.71 -21.50
CA ASP A 287 26.15 14.99 -20.91
C ASP A 287 25.81 14.10 -19.69
N THR A 288 26.69 13.15 -19.33
CA THR A 288 26.45 12.23 -18.20
C THR A 288 27.03 12.80 -16.91
N VAL A 289 26.17 13.04 -15.91
CA VAL A 289 26.58 13.43 -14.55
C VAL A 289 26.71 12.18 -13.68
N TRP A 290 27.90 11.95 -13.12
CA TRP A 290 28.21 10.77 -12.30
C TRP A 290 27.89 10.96 -10.82
N ALA A 291 28.15 12.15 -10.28
CA ALA A 291 27.83 12.53 -8.91
C ALA A 291 27.70 14.05 -8.79
N ARG A 292 26.88 14.51 -7.85
CA ARG A 292 26.70 15.93 -7.52
C ARG A 292 26.44 16.14 -6.03
N VAL A 293 26.86 17.27 -5.50
CA VAL A 293 26.47 17.76 -4.18
C VAL A 293 24.99 18.14 -4.22
N ARG A 294 24.28 17.82 -3.15
CA ARG A 294 22.95 18.38 -2.86
C ARG A 294 23.02 19.06 -1.50
N HIS A 295 22.56 20.30 -1.43
CA HIS A 295 22.40 20.99 -0.16
C HIS A 295 21.18 20.42 0.58
N GLY A 296 21.38 20.11 1.86
CA GLY A 296 20.36 19.54 2.73
C GLY A 296 19.91 20.51 3.81
N GLN A 297 19.49 19.96 4.95
CA GLN A 297 19.15 20.73 6.14
C GLN A 297 20.38 21.49 6.68
N LEU A 298 20.13 22.62 7.35
CA LEU A 298 21.17 23.38 8.04
C LEU A 298 21.87 22.49 9.08
N ASP A 299 23.20 22.47 9.06
CA ASP A 299 24.00 21.89 10.13
C ASP A 299 23.92 22.82 11.35
N LYS A 300 22.90 22.60 12.19
CA LYS A 300 22.62 23.44 13.36
C LYS A 300 23.79 23.50 14.34
N ARG A 301 24.51 22.39 14.50
CA ARG A 301 25.63 22.32 15.44
C ARG A 301 26.78 23.19 14.93
N ARG A 302 27.19 23.00 13.67
CA ARG A 302 28.22 23.84 13.07
C ARG A 302 27.81 25.31 13.03
N PHE A 303 26.55 25.60 12.71
CA PHE A 303 26.05 26.98 12.71
C PHE A 303 26.05 27.60 14.12
N GLN A 304 25.67 26.85 15.14
CA GLN A 304 25.73 27.30 16.54
C GLN A 304 27.18 27.55 16.99
N ASP A 305 28.10 26.67 16.60
CA ASP A 305 29.53 26.76 16.95
C ASP A 305 30.19 27.94 16.21
N ASP A 306 29.91 28.11 14.90
CA ASP A 306 30.52 29.14 14.03
C ASP A 306 29.85 30.52 14.21
N HIS A 307 28.56 30.58 14.56
CA HIS A 307 27.75 31.81 14.65
C HIS A 307 26.79 31.82 15.87
N PRO A 308 27.31 31.84 17.11
CA PRO A 308 26.49 31.76 18.32
C PRO A 308 25.54 32.95 18.52
N ASP A 309 25.90 34.13 18.01
CA ASP A 309 25.10 35.36 18.04
C ASP A 309 23.85 35.28 17.15
N LEU A 310 23.98 34.65 15.98
CA LEU A 310 22.87 34.40 15.07
C LEU A 310 22.02 33.21 15.52
N TRP A 311 22.63 32.23 16.18
CA TRP A 311 21.91 31.11 16.77
C TRP A 311 20.85 31.59 17.77
N GLU A 312 21.19 32.49 18.70
CA GLU A 312 20.25 33.03 19.69
C GLU A 312 19.06 33.74 19.03
N GLN A 313 19.30 34.50 17.95
CA GLN A 313 18.26 35.19 17.19
C GLN A 313 17.36 34.24 16.38
N ALA A 314 17.89 33.08 15.97
CA ALA A 314 17.19 32.10 15.14
C ALA A 314 16.37 31.08 15.95
N GLN A 315 16.35 31.18 17.28
CA GLN A 315 15.59 30.26 18.13
C GLN A 315 14.09 30.58 18.12
N THR A 316 13.27 29.53 18.13
CA THR A 316 11.83 29.62 18.34
C THR A 316 11.41 28.62 19.41
N MET A 317 10.58 29.07 20.36
CA MET A 317 10.01 28.19 21.37
C MET A 317 8.84 27.43 20.76
N LYS A 318 8.86 26.09 20.86
CA LYS A 318 7.74 25.23 20.46
C LYS A 318 7.18 24.51 21.68
N PRO A 319 5.85 24.37 21.81
CA PRO A 319 5.27 23.50 22.82
C PRO A 319 5.83 22.08 22.69
N ALA A 320 6.18 21.46 23.81
CA ALA A 320 6.65 20.09 23.88
C ALA A 320 5.92 19.35 25.01
N VAL A 321 5.76 18.04 24.86
CA VAL A 321 5.22 17.19 25.92
C VAL A 321 6.27 17.06 27.02
N ASP A 322 5.88 17.34 28.26
CA ASP A 322 6.73 17.09 29.43
C ASP A 322 6.73 15.58 29.74
N THR A 323 7.68 14.88 29.15
CA THR A 323 7.83 13.42 29.29
C THR A 323 8.27 13.01 30.69
N ALA A 324 9.01 13.86 31.40
CA ALA A 324 9.42 13.61 32.78
C ALA A 324 8.21 13.66 33.70
N TRP A 325 7.40 14.72 33.57
CA TRP A 325 6.14 14.84 34.30
C TRP A 325 5.18 13.67 34.00
N LEU A 326 5.01 13.31 32.73
CA LEU A 326 4.14 12.20 32.33
C LEU A 326 4.60 10.86 32.93
N LYS A 327 5.91 10.60 32.93
CA LYS A 327 6.49 9.40 33.52
C LYS A 327 6.32 9.35 35.05
N GLU A 328 6.42 10.50 35.72
CA GLU A 328 6.28 10.60 37.18
C GLU A 328 4.81 10.48 37.63
N HIS A 329 3.89 11.17 36.94
CA HIS A 329 2.50 11.31 37.37
C HIS A 329 1.56 10.28 36.73
N HIS A 330 1.92 9.75 35.56
CA HIS A 330 1.14 8.77 34.80
C HIS A 330 2.03 7.64 34.25
N PRO A 331 2.75 6.89 35.10
CA PRO A 331 3.75 5.90 34.66
C PRO A 331 3.17 4.78 33.77
N ASP A 332 1.94 4.34 34.03
CA ASP A 332 1.27 3.32 33.22
C ASP A 332 0.93 3.85 31.83
N LEU A 333 0.39 5.07 31.75
CA LEU A 333 0.11 5.74 30.48
C LEU A 333 1.41 6.00 29.69
N PHE A 334 2.47 6.47 30.37
CA PHE A 334 3.78 6.64 29.75
C PHE A 334 4.28 5.33 29.15
N ARG A 335 4.13 4.21 29.87
CA ARG A 335 4.55 2.87 29.43
C ARG A 335 3.76 2.39 28.22
N ASP A 336 2.47 2.69 28.14
CA ASP A 336 1.61 2.25 27.04
C ASP A 336 1.94 2.96 25.71
N TYR A 337 2.40 4.20 25.80
CA TYR A 337 2.81 5.01 24.65
C TYR A 337 4.32 4.98 24.39
N GLN A 338 5.08 4.20 25.16
CA GLN A 338 6.52 4.06 24.94
C GLN A 338 6.79 3.23 23.69
N HIS A 339 7.71 3.70 22.85
CA HIS A 339 8.24 2.88 21.76
C HIS A 339 8.94 1.64 22.32
N ILE A 340 8.59 0.48 21.76
CA ILE A 340 9.19 -0.80 22.11
C ILE A 340 10.00 -1.26 20.91
N THR A 341 11.12 -1.94 21.16
CA THR A 341 11.99 -2.47 20.12
C THR A 341 12.48 -3.83 20.57
N ILE A 342 12.53 -4.78 19.62
CA ILE A 342 13.14 -6.08 19.85
C ILE A 342 14.65 -5.91 19.71
N THR A 343 15.41 -6.34 20.71
CA THR A 343 16.87 -6.30 20.70
C THR A 343 17.42 -7.70 20.94
N ILE A 344 18.44 -8.07 20.18
CA ILE A 344 19.24 -9.26 20.44
C ILE A 344 20.38 -8.81 21.36
N PRO A 345 20.48 -9.34 22.59
CA PRO A 345 21.57 -8.99 23.49
C PRO A 345 22.93 -9.28 22.84
N THR A 346 23.88 -8.37 23.05
CA THR A 346 25.28 -8.65 22.79
C THR A 346 25.75 -9.64 23.84
N THR A 347 26.09 -10.86 23.41
CA THR A 347 26.69 -11.89 24.25
C THR A 347 28.12 -11.55 24.63
#